data_AF-A0A944EQA5-F1
#
_entry.id   AF-A0A944EQA5-F1
#
_cell.length_a   1.000
_cell.length_b   1.000
_cell.length_c   1.000
_cell.angle_alpha   90.00
_cell.angle_beta   90.00
_cell.angle_gamma   90.00
#
_symmetry.space_group_name_H-M   'P 1'
#
loop_
_entity.id
_entity.type
_entity.pdbx_description
1 polymer ?
#
loop_
_entity_poly.entity_id
_entity_poly.type
_entity_poly.pdbx_seq_one_letter_code
_entity_poly.pdbx_strand_id
1 'polypeptide(L)'
;MGEISEEQIGQADADHILITTFSGGEERKKKFLANPLWKRLNAVQKGQSHEVDDAVWMTSVSLQGTNLAFDDMAKVFKVDPAK
;
A
#
# COMPACT_ATOMS: atom_id res chain seq x y z
N MET A 1 12.34 -7.09 5.86
CA MET A 1 11.95 -6.32 4.66
C MET A 1 13.15 -5.50 4.23
N GLY A 2 13.54 -5.58 2.96
CA GLY A 2 14.61 -4.74 2.42
C GLY A 2 14.09 -3.33 2.16
N GLU A 3 14.94 -2.33 2.35
CA GLU A 3 14.64 -0.96 1.92
C GLU A 3 14.72 -0.89 0.39
N ILE A 4 13.71 -0.30 -0.25
CA ILE A 4 13.70 -0.03 -1.70
C ILE A 4 14.12 1.42 -1.89
N SER A 5 15.27 1.63 -2.55
CA SER A 5 15.69 2.98 -2.98
C SER A 5 14.87 3.48 -4.18
N GLU A 6 14.96 4.76 -4.51
CA GLU A 6 14.23 5.33 -5.65
C GLU A 6 14.60 4.69 -7.00
N GLU A 7 15.85 4.26 -7.16
CA GLU A 7 16.33 3.56 -8.37
C GLU A 7 15.79 2.13 -8.45
N GLN A 8 15.40 1.57 -7.31
CA GLN A 8 14.92 0.20 -7.17
C GLN A 8 13.39 0.11 -7.15
N ILE A 9 12.65 1.20 -7.38
CA ILE A 9 11.17 1.23 -7.36
C ILE A 9 10.55 0.10 -8.21
N GLY A 10 11.18 -0.27 -9.32
CA GLY A 10 10.73 -1.40 -10.16
C GLY A 10 10.61 -2.75 -9.42
N GLN A 11 11.34 -2.95 -8.32
CA GLN A 11 11.23 -4.15 -7.49
C GLN A 11 9.90 -4.24 -6.71
N ALA A 12 9.16 -3.12 -6.60
CA ALA A 12 7.85 -3.08 -5.99
C ALA A 12 6.70 -3.39 -6.98
N ASP A 13 7.01 -3.82 -8.20
CA ASP A 13 5.99 -4.18 -9.19
C ASP A 13 5.16 -5.39 -8.71
N ALA A 14 3.84 -5.28 -8.85
CA ALA A 14 2.87 -6.24 -8.36
C ALA A 14 1.52 -6.06 -9.09
N ASP A 15 0.57 -6.97 -8.85
CA ASP A 15 -0.81 -6.80 -9.31
C ASP A 15 -1.59 -5.76 -8.50
N HIS A 16 -1.34 -5.72 -7.18
CA HIS A 16 -1.88 -4.73 -6.25
C HIS A 16 -0.77 -4.19 -5.34
N ILE A 17 -0.79 -2.90 -5.05
CA ILE A 17 0.12 -2.25 -4.11
C ILE A 17 -0.70 -1.56 -3.02
N LEU A 18 -0.42 -1.89 -1.76
CA LEU A 18 -1.01 -1.26 -0.59
C LEU A 18 0.03 -0.30 0.01
N ILE A 19 -0.35 0.97 0.17
CA ILE A 19 0.54 2.06 0.55
C ILE A 19 0.09 2.59 1.89
N THR A 20 0.95 2.45 2.89
CA THR A 20 0.82 3.14 4.18
C THR A 20 1.89 4.21 4.30
N THR A 21 1.63 5.23 5.11
CA THR A 21 2.58 6.30 5.43
C THR A 21 2.53 6.57 6.92
N PHE A 22 3.63 6.27 7.61
CA PHE A 22 3.79 6.64 9.01
C PHE A 22 3.82 8.18 9.15
N SER A 23 3.40 8.69 10.32
CA SER A 23 3.40 10.12 10.62
C SER A 23 4.78 10.76 10.42
N GLY A 24 4.87 11.78 9.57
CA GLY A 24 6.14 12.44 9.20
C GLY A 24 6.80 11.86 7.94
N GLY A 25 6.21 10.83 7.32
CA GLY A 25 6.67 10.23 6.08
C GLY A 25 6.12 10.87 4.79
N GLU A 26 5.32 11.93 4.89
CA GLU A 26 4.51 12.47 3.80
C GLU A 26 5.36 13.02 2.65
N GLU A 27 6.47 13.70 2.95
CA GLU A 27 7.40 14.19 1.93
C GLU A 27 8.10 13.03 1.20
N ARG A 28 8.44 11.95 1.92
CA ARG A 28 9.01 10.75 1.29
C ARG A 28 7.98 10.08 0.38
N LYS A 29 6.73 9.92 0.84
CA LYS A 29 5.61 9.43 0.04
C LYS A 29 5.46 10.25 -1.24
N LYS A 30 5.39 11.58 -1.11
CA LYS A 30 5.22 12.49 -2.26
C LYS A 30 6.33 12.33 -3.30
N LYS A 31 7.58 12.24 -2.88
CA LYS A 31 8.72 11.99 -3.78
C LYS A 31 8.58 10.65 -4.51
N PHE A 32 8.26 9.58 -3.76
CA PHE A 32 8.13 8.24 -4.30
C PHE A 32 7.00 8.15 -5.35
N LEU A 33 5.83 8.71 -5.06
CA LEU A 33 4.67 8.72 -5.97
C LEU A 33 4.88 9.62 -7.20
N ALA A 34 5.69 10.67 -7.07
CA ALA A 34 6.04 11.54 -8.19
C ALA A 34 7.06 10.91 -9.16
N ASN A 35 7.81 9.89 -8.71
CA ASN A 35 8.89 9.29 -9.46
C ASN A 35 8.38 8.62 -10.77
N PRO A 36 9.02 8.85 -11.93
CA PRO A 36 8.61 8.21 -13.19
C PRO A 36 8.62 6.68 -13.16
N LEU A 37 9.51 6.05 -12.37
CA LEU A 37 9.55 4.59 -12.21
C LEU A 37 8.30 4.05 -11.49
N TRP A 38 7.78 4.80 -10.53
CA TRP A 38 6.52 4.46 -9.86
C TRP A 38 5.35 4.39 -10.85
N LYS A 39 5.28 5.37 -11.77
CA LYS A 39 4.26 5.41 -12.82
C LYS A 39 4.37 4.28 -13.85
N ARG A 40 5.47 3.53 -13.86
CA ARG A 40 5.69 2.38 -14.75
C ARG A 40 5.25 1.05 -14.16
N LEU A 41 4.95 0.99 -12.86
CA LEU A 41 4.51 -0.24 -12.21
C LEU A 41 3.14 -0.67 -12.74
N ASN A 42 2.97 -1.98 -12.94
CA ASN A 42 1.76 -2.59 -13.47
C ASN A 42 0.54 -2.26 -12.61
N ALA A 43 0.64 -2.39 -11.28
CA ALA A 43 -0.44 -2.01 -10.37
C ALA A 43 -0.83 -0.53 -10.52
N VAL A 44 0.13 0.38 -10.63
CA VAL A 44 -0.15 1.83 -10.76
C VAL A 44 -0.86 2.13 -12.08
N GLN A 45 -0.39 1.55 -13.19
CA GLN A 45 -1.02 1.71 -14.50
C GLN A 45 -2.45 1.14 -14.56
N LYS A 46 -2.70 0.04 -13.82
CA LYS A 46 -4.01 -0.60 -13.72
C LYS A 46 -4.92 0.04 -12.64
N GLY A 47 -4.48 1.11 -11.97
CA GLY A 47 -5.22 1.74 -10.89
C GLY A 47 -5.40 0.85 -9.65
N GLN A 48 -4.50 -0.11 -9.45
CA GLN A 48 -4.46 -1.05 -8.32
C GLN A 48 -3.43 -0.66 -7.25
N SER A 49 -3.16 0.65 -7.13
CA SER A 49 -2.41 1.21 -6.01
C SER A 49 -3.39 1.82 -5.02
N HIS A 50 -3.39 1.32 -3.78
CA HIS A 50 -4.39 1.64 -2.76
C HIS A 50 -3.70 2.23 -1.54
N GLU A 51 -4.14 3.40 -1.10
CA GLU A 51 -3.70 3.95 0.17
C GLU A 51 -4.51 3.30 1.31
N VAL A 52 -3.81 2.89 2.37
CA VAL A 52 -4.39 2.24 3.54
C VAL A 52 -3.91 2.94 4.82
N ASP A 53 -4.70 2.80 5.88
CA ASP A 53 -4.41 3.44 7.16
C ASP A 53 -3.28 2.73 7.91
N ASP A 54 -2.23 3.46 8.26
CA ASP A 54 -1.09 2.95 9.04
C ASP A 54 -1.50 2.41 10.41
N ALA A 55 -2.46 3.08 11.06
CA ALA A 55 -2.97 2.68 12.36
C ALA A 55 -3.62 1.30 12.31
N VAL A 56 -4.19 0.92 11.16
CA VAL A 56 -4.85 -0.37 10.91
C VAL A 56 -3.84 -1.42 10.44
N TRP A 57 -3.00 -1.07 9.46
CA TRP A 57 -2.18 -2.04 8.72
C TRP A 57 -0.79 -2.29 9.31
N MET A 58 -0.21 -1.31 10.00
CA MET A 58 1.16 -1.42 10.52
C MET A 58 1.23 -1.34 12.04
N THR A 59 0.42 -0.48 12.66
CA THR A 59 0.50 -0.20 14.10
C THR A 59 -0.47 -1.04 14.94
N SER A 60 -1.59 -1.51 14.38
CA SER A 60 -2.57 -2.26 15.16
C SER A 60 -2.04 -3.62 15.62
N VAL A 61 -2.34 -3.94 16.88
CA VAL A 61 -2.08 -5.25 17.50
C VAL A 61 -3.38 -5.90 18.02
N SER A 62 -4.54 -5.35 17.66
CA SER A 62 -5.85 -5.81 18.14
C SER A 62 -6.61 -6.60 17.09
N LEU A 63 -7.49 -7.49 17.55
CA LEU A 63 -8.42 -8.22 16.68
C LEU A 63 -9.31 -7.27 15.86
N GLN A 64 -9.71 -6.12 16.43
CA GLN A 64 -10.49 -5.15 15.69
C GLN A 64 -9.71 -4.57 14.51
N GLY A 65 -8.42 -4.24 14.70
CA GLY A 65 -7.60 -3.75 13.59
C GLY A 65 -7.34 -4.81 12.53
N THR A 66 -7.13 -6.06 12.93
CA THR A 66 -7.03 -7.17 11.97
C THR A 66 -8.29 -7.31 11.13
N ASN A 67 -9.48 -7.23 11.75
CA ASN A 67 -10.74 -7.29 11.02
C ASN A 67 -10.90 -6.12 10.04
N LEU A 68 -10.50 -4.90 10.43
CA LEU A 68 -10.51 -3.73 9.54
C LEU A 68 -9.56 -3.92 8.33
N ALA A 69 -8.37 -4.48 8.54
CA ALA A 69 -7.45 -4.79 7.45
C ALA A 69 -8.06 -5.84 6.49
N PHE A 70 -8.76 -6.85 7.00
CA PHE A 70 -9.48 -7.82 6.17
C PHE A 70 -10.65 -7.20 5.39
N ASP A 71 -11.39 -6.27 5.99
CA ASP A 71 -12.43 -5.53 5.29
C ASP A 71 -11.85 -4.70 4.14
N ASP A 72 -10.68 -4.08 4.34
CA ASP A 72 -9.98 -3.36 3.28
C ASP A 72 -9.49 -4.30 2.17
N MET A 73 -8.96 -5.47 2.52
CA MET A 73 -8.62 -6.51 1.54
C MET A 73 -9.85 -6.93 0.74
N ALA A 74 -10.99 -7.18 1.39
CA ALA A 74 -12.22 -7.56 0.72
C ALA A 74 -12.65 -6.50 -0.32
N LYS A 75 -12.55 -5.22 0.03
CA LYS A 75 -12.82 -4.10 -0.90
C LYS A 75 -11.83 -4.07 -2.07
N VAL A 76 -10.53 -4.18 -1.79
CA VAL A 76 -9.45 -4.13 -2.81
C VAL A 76 -9.61 -5.26 -3.82
N PHE A 77 -9.84 -6.48 -3.33
CA PHE A 77 -9.98 -7.66 -4.17
C PHE A 77 -11.42 -7.89 -4.67
N LYS A 78 -12.38 -7.04 -4.28
CA LYS A 78 -13.80 -7.11 -4.65
C LYS A 78 -14.43 -8.47 -4.35
N VAL A 79 -14.15 -8.98 -3.14
CA VAL A 79 -14.70 -10.23 -2.63
C VAL A 79 -15.58 -9.97 -1.41
N ASP A 80 -16.35 -10.98 -0.99
CA ASP A 80 -17.12 -10.90 0.25
C ASP A 80 -16.18 -10.84 1.47
N PRO A 81 -16.49 -10.01 2.49
CA PRO A 81 -15.75 -10.00 3.75
C PRO A 81 -15.78 -11.36 4.44
N ALA A 82 -14.69 -11.67 5.15
CA ALA A 82 -14.63 -12.86 5.99
C ALA A 82 -15.70 -12.77 7.10
N LYS A 83 -16.54 -13.81 7.22
CA LYS A 83 -17.59 -13.93 8.24
C LYS A 83 -17.14 -14.77 9.40
#